data_AF-A0AAV4JNA5-F1
#
_entry.id   AF-A0AAV4JNA5-F1
#
_cell.length_a   1.000
_cell.length_b   1.000
_cell.length_c   1.000
_cell.angle_alpha   90.00
_cell.angle_beta   90.00
_cell.angle_gamma   90.00
#
_symmetry.space_group_name_H-M   'P 1'
#
loop_
_entity.id
_entity.type
_entity.pdbx_description
1 polymer ?
#
loop_
_entity_poly.entity_id
_entity_poly.type
_entity_poly.pdbx_seq_one_letter_code
_entity_poly.pdbx_strand_id
1 'polypeptide(L)'
;MALVNVGSIKDTFVLIAGILFIITGADARAEQQCKTPWVRRHGESRCYLIIDSQGLNWHDAYQVCHQNGGSLVSINSKDEESYLAGRLAGSSMDFFWIGATDVDVELGWVWGDNSPFSYFNWAPGEPDNYRDEEDSVMLNKTSMKWSDVQASLAIGTICEMRAGKFYGCASGWVSHQNSCYLILQEKKTWLKAQSVCRDKEAELASISSKLENQFIWSQVPYGCEDRNSSCAVLAQTGGCPENATYTNVNCRKSCGLCDSACANLYATPSCDYWASIGECTKNPFWMWPNCALSCGCDRATNEGYWIGFNDRGTSMNFVWSDLSPVTYAYWMRQEPDNVQGKREDCVLMHSATGEWSDEDCERPSSGFVCEKPKSFMDQRTVDASAMGCSFGSVGYTGKCFTKVTFAKTWPDALVVVVLVVVVVVVVVVVVVVVVVVVVVVVVVVVVVVVVAA
;
A
#
# COMPACT_ATOMS: atom_id res chain seq x y z
N MET A 1 -20.48 24.30 65.35
CA MET A 1 -19.19 23.67 65.73
C MET A 1 -19.21 22.24 65.20
N ALA A 2 -18.13 21.87 64.50
CA ALA A 2 -17.67 20.54 64.08
C ALA A 2 -18.46 19.68 63.07
N LEU A 3 -17.71 19.33 62.02
CA LEU A 3 -17.92 18.40 60.91
C LEU A 3 -17.96 16.92 61.33
N VAL A 4 -18.58 16.07 60.49
CA VAL A 4 -18.17 14.66 60.30
C VAL A 4 -18.10 14.35 58.79
N ASN A 5 -17.02 13.66 58.43
CA ASN A 5 -16.54 13.30 57.10
C ASN A 5 -17.23 12.03 56.56
N VAL A 6 -17.72 12.04 55.31
CA VAL A 6 -18.33 10.86 54.65
C VAL A 6 -17.38 10.32 53.59
N GLY A 7 -16.46 9.47 54.02
CA GLY A 7 -15.66 8.59 53.17
C GLY A 7 -16.14 7.15 53.29
N SER A 8 -16.19 6.44 52.15
CA SER A 8 -16.48 5.01 51.99
C SER A 8 -17.95 4.59 51.80
N ILE A 9 -18.46 4.87 50.59
CA ILE A 9 -19.50 4.04 49.92
C ILE A 9 -18.92 3.32 48.68
N LYS A 10 -17.67 3.63 48.28
CA LYS A 10 -17.02 3.03 47.11
C LYS A 10 -16.37 1.66 47.37
N ASP A 11 -16.00 1.35 48.61
CA ASP A 11 -15.23 0.12 48.89
C ASP A 11 -16.11 -1.15 48.99
N THR A 12 -17.39 -1.00 49.37
CA THR A 12 -18.32 -2.13 49.46
C THR A 12 -18.79 -2.64 48.09
N PHE A 13 -18.86 -1.77 47.07
CA PHE A 13 -19.19 -2.15 45.70
C PHE A 13 -18.05 -2.87 44.98
N VAL A 14 -16.79 -2.53 45.30
CA VAL A 14 -15.60 -3.18 44.72
C VAL A 14 -15.45 -4.62 45.23
N LEU A 15 -15.81 -4.89 46.48
CA LEU A 15 -15.77 -6.24 47.06
C LEU A 15 -16.84 -7.18 46.47
N ILE A 16 -18.05 -6.68 46.19
CA ILE A 16 -19.12 -7.50 45.57
C ILE A 16 -18.81 -7.76 44.08
N ALA A 17 -18.27 -6.76 43.36
CA ALA A 17 -17.84 -6.93 41.98
C ALA A 17 -16.62 -7.88 41.85
N GLY A 18 -15.70 -7.85 42.83
CA GLY A 18 -14.54 -8.73 42.87
C GLY A 18 -14.90 -10.20 43.15
N ILE A 19 -15.87 -10.46 44.02
CA ILE A 19 -16.31 -11.83 44.33
C ILE A 19 -17.17 -12.42 43.20
N LEU A 20 -17.93 -11.60 42.46
CA LEU A 20 -18.67 -12.07 41.29
C LEU A 20 -17.74 -12.45 40.10
N PHE A 21 -16.59 -11.78 39.98
CA PHE A 21 -15.57 -12.11 38.96
C PHE A 21 -14.81 -13.41 39.23
N ILE A 22 -14.75 -13.87 40.49
CA ILE A 22 -14.03 -15.11 40.85
C ILE A 22 -14.93 -16.35 40.68
N ILE A 23 -16.26 -16.21 40.72
CA ILE A 23 -17.21 -17.34 40.62
C ILE A 23 -17.59 -17.64 39.15
N THR A 24 -17.44 -16.68 38.24
CA THR A 24 -17.41 -16.96 36.79
C THR A 24 -15.97 -17.02 36.31
N GLY A 25 -15.23 -18.04 36.76
CA GLY A 25 -14.03 -18.50 36.09
C GLY A 25 -14.36 -19.09 34.71
N ALA A 26 -14.97 -18.28 33.84
CA ALA A 26 -14.99 -18.53 32.42
C ALA A 26 -13.58 -18.21 31.92
N ASP A 27 -12.82 -19.29 31.75
CA ASP A 27 -11.54 -19.40 31.07
C ASP A 27 -11.29 -18.23 30.10
N ALA A 28 -10.29 -17.40 30.38
CA ALA A 28 -9.81 -16.36 29.47
C ALA A 28 -9.09 -16.94 28.23
N ARG A 29 -9.38 -18.20 27.87
CA ARG A 29 -9.28 -18.73 26.51
C ARG A 29 -10.60 -18.54 25.78
N ALA A 30 -11.04 -17.29 25.61
CA ALA A 30 -12.04 -17.00 24.59
C ALA A 30 -11.43 -17.46 23.25
N GLU A 31 -11.88 -18.62 22.76
CA GLU A 31 -11.43 -19.19 21.51
C GLU A 31 -11.50 -18.11 20.44
N GLN A 32 -10.37 -17.95 19.76
CA GLN A 32 -10.18 -17.24 18.51
C GLN A 32 -11.07 -17.93 17.44
N GLN A 33 -12.39 -17.74 17.53
CA GLN A 33 -13.35 -18.34 16.60
C GLN A 33 -13.38 -17.52 15.33
N CYS A 34 -13.37 -18.22 14.19
CA CYS A 34 -13.56 -17.60 12.89
C CYS A 34 -14.92 -16.91 12.86
N LYS A 35 -14.93 -15.61 12.58
CA LYS A 35 -16.17 -14.83 12.51
C LYS A 35 -17.01 -15.34 11.35
N THR A 36 -18.30 -15.61 11.57
CA THR A 36 -19.22 -15.94 10.48
C THR A 36 -19.13 -14.88 9.36
N PRO A 37 -19.09 -15.27 8.07
CA PRO A 37 -19.34 -16.59 7.51
C PRO A 37 -18.14 -17.55 7.40
N TRP A 38 -16.98 -17.23 7.99
CA TRP A 38 -15.79 -18.07 7.92
C TRP A 38 -15.97 -19.38 8.71
N VAL A 39 -15.52 -20.50 8.13
CA VAL A 39 -15.60 -21.84 8.73
C VAL A 39 -14.22 -22.35 9.14
N ARG A 40 -14.15 -23.21 10.16
CA ARG A 40 -12.88 -23.75 10.67
C ARG A 40 -12.94 -25.24 10.93
N ARG A 41 -11.79 -25.89 10.83
CA ARG A 41 -11.60 -27.21 11.42
C ARG A 41 -11.44 -27.07 12.94
N HIS A 42 -12.07 -27.96 13.69
CA HIS A 42 -12.01 -27.91 15.16
C HIS A 42 -10.57 -28.08 15.64
N GLY A 43 -10.12 -27.20 16.54
CA GLY A 43 -8.75 -27.22 17.08
C GLY A 43 -7.70 -26.50 16.23
N GLU A 44 -8.09 -25.89 15.10
CA GLU A 44 -7.16 -25.16 14.23
C GLU A 44 -7.38 -23.65 14.22
N SER A 45 -6.28 -22.97 13.92
CA SER A 45 -6.23 -21.51 13.72
C SER A 45 -6.49 -21.11 12.28
N ARG A 46 -6.85 -22.01 11.35
CA ARG A 46 -7.18 -21.66 9.96
C ARG A 46 -8.69 -21.54 9.77
N CYS A 47 -9.09 -20.48 9.10
CA CYS A 47 -10.47 -20.17 8.74
C CYS A 47 -10.56 -20.13 7.22
N TYR A 48 -11.67 -20.63 6.68
CA TYR A 48 -11.92 -20.66 5.24
C TYR A 48 -13.23 -19.97 4.91
N LEU A 49 -13.27 -19.27 3.79
CA LEU A 49 -14.46 -18.65 3.24
C LEU A 49 -14.64 -19.15 1.80
N ILE A 50 -15.76 -19.83 1.55
CA ILE A 50 -16.11 -20.35 0.23
C ILE A 50 -17.10 -19.37 -0.39
N ILE A 51 -16.76 -18.85 -1.56
CA ILE A 51 -17.61 -17.97 -2.36
C ILE A 51 -17.98 -18.74 -3.62
N ASP A 52 -19.21 -19.23 -3.66
CA ASP A 52 -19.76 -20.06 -4.73
C ASP A 52 -21.09 -19.52 -5.30
N SER A 53 -21.53 -18.36 -4.81
CA SER A 53 -22.73 -17.67 -5.30
C SER A 53 -22.53 -16.95 -6.63
N GLN A 54 -21.27 -16.63 -6.97
CA GLN A 54 -20.88 -15.97 -8.22
C GLN A 54 -19.48 -16.42 -8.63
N GLY A 55 -19.25 -16.57 -9.94
CA GLY A 55 -17.94 -16.88 -10.48
C GLY A 55 -17.11 -15.61 -10.59
N LEU A 56 -15.83 -15.67 -10.19
CA LEU A 56 -14.88 -14.57 -10.26
C LEU A 56 -13.70 -14.98 -11.13
N ASN A 57 -13.10 -14.03 -11.85
CA ASN A 57 -11.75 -14.22 -12.40
C ASN A 57 -10.72 -14.22 -11.26
N TRP A 58 -9.50 -14.69 -11.53
CA TRP A 58 -8.49 -14.85 -10.48
C TRP A 58 -8.16 -13.54 -9.77
N HIS A 59 -8.09 -12.42 -10.50
CA HIS A 59 -7.82 -11.11 -9.91
C HIS A 59 -8.92 -10.67 -8.95
N ASP A 60 -10.18 -10.79 -9.35
CA ASP A 60 -11.32 -10.44 -8.50
C ASP A 60 -11.44 -11.38 -7.29
N ALA A 61 -11.12 -12.67 -7.48
CA ALA A 61 -11.03 -13.67 -6.42
C ALA A 61 -9.96 -13.32 -5.38
N TYR A 62 -8.77 -12.92 -5.86
CA TYR A 62 -7.68 -12.42 -5.04
C TYR A 62 -8.12 -11.20 -4.21
N GLN A 63 -8.73 -10.21 -4.86
CA GLN A 63 -9.18 -8.97 -4.20
C GLN A 63 -10.27 -9.24 -3.16
N VAL A 64 -11.25 -10.11 -3.46
CA VAL A 64 -12.34 -10.37 -2.50
C VAL A 64 -11.83 -11.07 -1.24
N CYS A 65 -10.84 -11.95 -1.34
CA CYS A 65 -10.24 -12.58 -0.16
C CYS A 65 -9.51 -11.55 0.72
N HIS A 66 -8.77 -10.64 0.10
CA HIS A 66 -8.08 -9.54 0.79
C HIS A 66 -9.06 -8.58 1.48
N GLN A 67 -10.14 -8.21 0.81
CA GLN A 67 -11.19 -7.37 1.40
C GLN A 67 -11.87 -8.02 2.62
N ASN A 68 -11.91 -9.36 2.66
CA ASN A 68 -12.42 -10.11 3.80
C ASN A 68 -11.35 -10.44 4.86
N GLY A 69 -10.12 -9.94 4.70
CA GLY A 69 -9.04 -10.07 5.67
C GLY A 69 -8.23 -11.37 5.59
N GLY A 70 -8.37 -12.11 4.50
CA GLY A 70 -7.60 -13.32 4.19
C GLY A 70 -6.83 -13.21 2.87
N SER A 71 -6.35 -14.35 2.39
CA SER A 71 -5.81 -14.54 1.03
C SER A 71 -6.61 -15.60 0.30
N LEU A 72 -6.29 -15.86 -0.97
CA LEU A 72 -6.65 -17.15 -1.57
C LEU A 72 -6.00 -18.29 -0.78
N VAL A 73 -6.66 -19.43 -0.70
CA VAL A 73 -6.25 -20.57 0.16
C VAL A 73 -4.88 -21.14 -0.24
N SER A 74 -4.06 -21.50 0.76
CA SER A 74 -2.82 -22.23 0.58
C SER A 74 -2.95 -23.66 1.10
N ILE A 75 -3.00 -24.63 0.18
CA ILE A 75 -3.20 -26.04 0.56
C ILE A 75 -1.84 -26.66 0.85
N ASN A 76 -1.52 -26.78 2.13
CA ASN A 76 -0.21 -27.19 2.61
C ASN A 76 -0.14 -28.66 3.07
N SER A 77 -1.27 -29.37 3.07
CA SER A 77 -1.31 -30.77 3.46
C SER A 77 -2.52 -31.50 2.89
N LYS A 78 -2.40 -32.82 2.77
CA LYS A 78 -3.52 -33.70 2.40
C LYS A 78 -4.70 -33.60 3.37
N ASP A 79 -4.43 -33.38 4.65
CA ASP A 79 -5.46 -33.29 5.67
C ASP A 79 -6.29 -31.99 5.52
N GLU A 80 -5.63 -30.89 5.17
CA GLU A 80 -6.29 -29.62 4.82
C GLU A 80 -7.14 -29.76 3.56
N GLU A 81 -6.60 -30.38 2.51
CA GLU A 81 -7.34 -30.64 1.28
C GLU A 81 -8.59 -31.51 1.55
N SER A 82 -8.44 -32.55 2.37
CA SER A 82 -9.56 -33.43 2.76
C SER A 82 -10.65 -32.69 3.53
N TYR A 83 -10.26 -31.71 4.37
CA TYR A 83 -11.21 -30.84 5.05
C TYR A 83 -11.96 -29.94 4.06
N LEU A 84 -11.25 -29.32 3.11
CA LEU A 84 -11.86 -28.50 2.04
C LEU A 84 -12.82 -29.34 1.19
N ALA A 85 -12.45 -30.57 0.82
CA ALA A 85 -13.32 -31.48 0.06
C ALA A 85 -14.69 -31.66 0.72
N GLY A 86 -14.72 -31.88 2.03
CA GLY A 86 -15.96 -32.01 2.80
C GLY A 86 -16.79 -30.73 2.84
N ARG A 87 -16.15 -29.55 2.78
CA ARG A 87 -16.84 -28.25 2.74
C ARG A 87 -17.36 -27.90 1.35
N LEU A 88 -16.67 -28.32 0.30
CA LEU A 88 -17.04 -28.05 -1.10
C LEU A 88 -18.14 -29.00 -1.62
N ALA A 89 -18.37 -30.14 -0.97
CA ALA A 89 -19.36 -31.14 -1.39
C ALA A 89 -20.79 -30.58 -1.57
N GLY A 90 -21.17 -29.55 -0.80
CA GLY A 90 -22.48 -28.89 -0.89
C GLY A 90 -22.54 -27.70 -1.85
N SER A 91 -21.42 -27.37 -2.51
CA SER A 91 -21.33 -26.17 -3.34
C SER A 91 -21.93 -26.37 -4.73
N SER A 92 -22.54 -25.31 -5.25
CA SER A 92 -23.08 -25.26 -6.62
C SER A 92 -22.01 -25.15 -7.70
N MET A 93 -20.78 -24.74 -7.38
CA MET A 93 -19.69 -24.61 -8.37
C MET A 93 -18.81 -25.84 -8.39
N ASP A 94 -18.26 -26.20 -9.54
CA ASP A 94 -17.40 -27.39 -9.70
C ASP A 94 -15.90 -27.08 -9.58
N PHE A 95 -15.51 -25.83 -9.79
CA PHE A 95 -14.12 -25.37 -9.81
C PHE A 95 -13.94 -24.15 -8.90
N PHE A 96 -12.77 -24.06 -8.27
CA PHE A 96 -12.45 -22.99 -7.33
C PHE A 96 -11.02 -22.48 -7.49
N TRP A 97 -10.85 -21.17 -7.43
CA TRP A 97 -9.52 -20.56 -7.32
C TRP A 97 -8.86 -20.91 -5.99
N ILE A 98 -7.58 -21.29 -6.08
CA ILE A 98 -6.66 -21.40 -4.94
C ILE A 98 -5.50 -20.42 -5.12
N GLY A 99 -4.71 -20.22 -4.07
CA GLY A 99 -3.71 -19.15 -4.02
C GLY A 99 -2.37 -19.47 -4.69
N ALA A 100 -2.25 -20.58 -5.39
CA ALA A 100 -1.05 -20.93 -6.13
C ALA A 100 -1.02 -20.18 -7.47
N THR A 101 0.12 -19.59 -7.77
CA THR A 101 0.39 -18.86 -9.01
C THR A 101 1.89 -18.95 -9.31
N ASP A 102 2.23 -18.89 -10.59
CA ASP A 102 3.59 -18.84 -11.10
C ASP A 102 3.81 -17.61 -12.02
N VAL A 103 2.93 -16.61 -11.89
CA VAL A 103 2.96 -15.33 -12.65
C VAL A 103 4.32 -14.61 -12.62
N ASP A 104 5.09 -14.79 -11.54
CA ASP A 104 6.41 -14.19 -11.38
C ASP A 104 7.53 -15.06 -11.99
N VAL A 105 7.37 -16.38 -11.95
CA VAL A 105 8.37 -17.37 -12.37
C VAL A 105 7.67 -18.59 -12.95
N GLU A 106 7.71 -18.75 -14.27
CA GLU A 106 7.16 -19.92 -14.97
C GLU A 106 7.63 -21.25 -14.33
N LEU A 107 6.69 -22.15 -14.01
CA LEU A 107 6.91 -23.42 -13.28
C LEU A 107 7.45 -23.26 -11.84
N GLY A 108 7.59 -22.03 -11.35
CA GLY A 108 8.05 -21.65 -10.01
C GLY A 108 6.88 -21.35 -9.07
N TRP A 109 5.95 -22.28 -8.93
CA TRP A 109 4.72 -22.12 -8.14
C TRP A 109 4.96 -21.62 -6.72
N VAL A 110 4.30 -20.50 -6.39
CA VAL A 110 4.30 -19.91 -5.06
C VAL A 110 2.88 -19.80 -4.52
N TRP A 111 2.74 -19.95 -3.20
CA TRP A 111 1.50 -19.57 -2.53
C TRP A 111 1.50 -18.08 -2.27
N GLY A 112 0.32 -17.46 -2.41
CA GLY A 112 0.12 -16.10 -1.96
C GLY A 112 0.63 -15.90 -0.52
N ASP A 113 0.28 -16.78 0.40
CA ASP A 113 0.68 -16.62 1.80
C ASP A 113 2.17 -16.87 2.14
N ASN A 114 3.02 -17.10 1.13
CA ASN A 114 4.43 -17.40 1.25
C ASN A 114 4.72 -18.66 2.10
N SER A 115 3.72 -19.53 2.24
CA SER A 115 3.94 -20.87 2.78
C SER A 115 4.78 -21.70 1.81
N PRO A 116 5.58 -22.67 2.29
CA PRO A 116 6.39 -23.49 1.41
C PRO A 116 5.53 -24.28 0.41
N PHE A 117 5.77 -24.12 -0.89
CA PHE A 117 5.13 -24.91 -1.93
C PHE A 117 5.69 -26.35 -1.96
N SER A 118 5.25 -27.16 -1.00
CA SER A 118 5.78 -28.51 -0.72
C SER A 118 4.72 -29.61 -0.82
N TYR A 119 3.44 -29.24 -0.76
CA TYR A 119 2.31 -30.11 -1.05
C TYR A 119 1.69 -29.66 -2.37
N PHE A 120 1.48 -30.61 -3.27
CA PHE A 120 0.81 -30.38 -4.55
C PHE A 120 -0.07 -31.57 -4.93
N ASN A 121 -1.17 -31.32 -5.62
CA ASN A 121 -2.12 -32.36 -6.02
C ASN A 121 -2.61 -32.17 -7.46
N TRP A 122 -1.67 -31.93 -8.39
CA TRP A 122 -1.93 -31.77 -9.82
C TRP A 122 -2.75 -32.93 -10.43
N ALA A 123 -3.59 -32.60 -11.39
CA ALA A 123 -4.29 -33.57 -12.21
C ALA A 123 -3.29 -34.28 -13.16
N PRO A 124 -3.61 -35.48 -13.65
CA PRO A 124 -2.75 -36.14 -14.63
C PRO A 124 -2.58 -35.28 -15.87
N GLY A 125 -1.33 -34.86 -16.16
CA GLY A 125 -1.00 -33.99 -17.29
C GLY A 125 -0.64 -32.55 -16.90
N GLU A 126 -0.94 -32.15 -15.67
CA GLU A 126 -0.76 -30.76 -15.19
C GLU A 126 0.50 -30.61 -14.31
N PRO A 127 1.05 -29.40 -14.17
CA PRO A 127 0.70 -28.21 -14.94
C PRO A 127 1.21 -28.28 -16.39
N ASP A 128 0.45 -27.76 -17.36
CA ASP A 128 0.78 -27.86 -18.79
C ASP A 128 1.09 -26.52 -19.47
N ASN A 129 0.89 -25.41 -18.75
CA ASN A 129 1.02 -24.03 -19.19
C ASN A 129 0.47 -23.80 -20.60
N TYR A 130 -0.82 -24.10 -20.79
CA TYR A 130 -1.41 -24.08 -22.12
C TYR A 130 -1.32 -22.69 -22.77
N ARG A 131 -0.51 -22.60 -23.84
CA ARG A 131 -0.21 -21.39 -24.64
C ARG A 131 0.61 -20.33 -23.91
N ASP A 132 1.35 -20.68 -22.87
CA ASP A 132 2.16 -19.73 -22.11
C ASP A 132 1.28 -18.61 -21.48
N GLU A 133 0.05 -18.95 -21.06
CA GLU A 133 -0.97 -18.00 -20.56
C GLU A 133 -1.63 -18.46 -19.24
N GLU A 134 -1.16 -19.54 -18.61
CA GLU A 134 -1.86 -20.20 -17.50
C GLU A 134 -1.18 -20.02 -16.14
N ASP A 135 -1.15 -18.79 -15.64
CA ASP A 135 -0.41 -18.47 -14.42
C ASP A 135 -1.17 -18.73 -13.09
N SER A 136 -2.34 -19.38 -13.15
CA SER A 136 -3.34 -19.38 -12.06
C SER A 136 -3.93 -20.77 -11.81
N VAL A 137 -3.96 -21.23 -10.55
CA VAL A 137 -4.39 -22.60 -10.25
C VAL A 137 -5.86 -22.70 -9.85
N MET A 138 -6.58 -23.59 -10.52
CA MET A 138 -7.92 -24.04 -10.13
C MET A 138 -7.89 -25.40 -9.41
N LEU A 139 -8.82 -25.58 -8.47
CA LEU A 139 -9.15 -26.83 -7.78
C LEU A 139 -10.48 -27.37 -8.30
N ASN A 140 -10.51 -28.64 -8.72
CA ASN A 140 -11.74 -29.36 -9.03
C ASN A 140 -12.35 -29.98 -7.76
N LYS A 141 -13.59 -29.63 -7.39
CA LYS A 141 -14.20 -30.12 -6.13
C LYS A 141 -14.43 -31.63 -6.06
N THR A 142 -14.54 -32.29 -7.22
CA THR A 142 -14.92 -33.71 -7.31
C THR A 142 -13.69 -34.59 -7.19
N SER A 143 -12.62 -34.26 -7.91
CA SER A 143 -11.37 -35.00 -7.89
C SER A 143 -10.37 -34.49 -6.85
N MET A 144 -10.58 -33.27 -6.35
CA MET A 144 -9.62 -32.49 -5.56
C MET A 144 -8.27 -32.27 -6.28
N LYS A 145 -8.25 -32.43 -7.61
CA LYS A 145 -7.07 -32.23 -8.43
C LYS A 145 -6.93 -30.79 -8.89
N TRP A 146 -5.68 -30.38 -9.09
CA TRP A 146 -5.32 -29.02 -9.46
C TRP A 146 -4.95 -28.96 -10.94
N SER A 147 -5.30 -27.86 -11.60
CA SER A 147 -4.85 -27.51 -12.96
C SER A 147 -4.49 -26.04 -12.95
N ASP A 148 -3.39 -25.69 -13.60
CA ASP A 148 -3.15 -24.33 -14.05
C ASP A 148 -4.14 -24.00 -15.17
N VAL A 149 -4.61 -22.76 -15.17
CA VAL A 149 -5.62 -22.28 -16.12
C VAL A 149 -5.47 -20.78 -16.33
N GLN A 150 -6.02 -20.29 -17.44
CA GLN A 150 -6.09 -18.85 -17.70
C GLN A 150 -6.84 -18.09 -16.58
N ALA A 151 -6.23 -17.02 -16.07
CA ALA A 151 -6.76 -16.20 -14.98
C ALA A 151 -8.15 -15.56 -15.26
N SER A 152 -8.61 -15.56 -16.52
CA SER A 152 -9.87 -14.95 -16.95
C SER A 152 -11.12 -15.81 -16.66
N LEU A 153 -10.96 -17.08 -16.29
CA LEU A 153 -12.09 -17.98 -16.01
C LEU A 153 -12.93 -17.50 -14.81
N ALA A 154 -14.25 -17.54 -14.95
CA ALA A 154 -15.17 -17.15 -13.88
C ALA A 154 -15.60 -18.38 -13.05
N ILE A 155 -14.89 -18.66 -11.95
CA ILE A 155 -15.12 -19.84 -11.10
C ILE A 155 -15.22 -19.46 -9.62
N GLY A 156 -15.50 -20.45 -8.75
CA GLY A 156 -15.65 -20.21 -7.31
C GLY A 156 -14.35 -19.73 -6.67
N THR A 157 -14.41 -19.26 -5.43
CA THR A 157 -13.23 -18.77 -4.71
C THR A 157 -13.15 -19.38 -3.33
N ILE A 158 -11.96 -19.83 -2.93
CA ILE A 158 -11.69 -20.27 -1.55
C ILE A 158 -10.67 -19.31 -0.95
N CYS A 159 -11.11 -18.56 0.05
CA CYS A 159 -10.23 -17.72 0.84
C CYS A 159 -9.79 -18.43 2.12
N GLU A 160 -8.60 -18.12 2.60
CA GLU A 160 -8.05 -18.54 3.88
C GLU A 160 -7.67 -17.32 4.73
N MET A 161 -7.94 -17.38 6.03
CA MET A 161 -7.32 -16.51 7.02
C MET A 161 -6.86 -17.32 8.23
N ARG A 162 -5.96 -16.77 9.05
CA ARG A 162 -5.66 -17.34 10.36
C ARG A 162 -6.50 -16.66 11.42
N ALA A 163 -7.19 -17.42 12.26
CA ALA A 163 -8.03 -16.93 13.33
C ALA A 163 -7.24 -15.93 14.19
N GLY A 164 -7.73 -14.69 14.23
CA GLY A 164 -7.11 -13.57 14.94
C GLY A 164 -5.72 -13.14 14.45
N LYS A 165 -5.32 -13.55 13.24
CA LYS A 165 -4.19 -12.96 12.51
C LYS A 165 -4.66 -12.38 11.18
N PHE A 166 -4.23 -11.16 10.85
CA PHE A 166 -4.54 -10.49 9.59
C PHE A 166 -3.49 -10.84 8.54
N TYR A 167 -3.93 -11.29 7.36
CA TYR A 167 -3.04 -11.50 6.21
C TYR A 167 -2.87 -10.20 5.43
N GLY A 168 -1.64 -9.69 5.34
CA GLY A 168 -1.35 -8.45 4.64
C GLY A 168 0.00 -7.85 5.02
N CYS A 169 0.06 -6.52 5.10
CA CYS A 169 1.29 -5.78 5.35
C CYS A 169 1.29 -5.10 6.72
N ALA A 170 2.47 -5.08 7.35
CA ALA A 170 2.69 -4.37 8.62
C ALA A 170 2.43 -2.87 8.46
N SER A 171 2.20 -2.17 9.57
CA SER A 171 2.00 -0.71 9.54
C SER A 171 3.18 -0.01 8.86
N GLY A 172 2.86 0.96 7.99
CA GLY A 172 3.85 1.69 7.18
C GLY A 172 4.26 1.01 5.87
N TRP A 173 3.88 -0.25 5.65
CA TRP A 173 4.10 -0.95 4.39
C TRP A 173 2.86 -0.82 3.49
N VAL A 174 3.09 -0.62 2.20
CA VAL A 174 2.04 -0.58 1.19
C VAL A 174 1.90 -1.96 0.54
N SER A 175 0.66 -2.40 0.36
CA SER A 175 0.34 -3.72 -0.20
C SER A 175 0.13 -3.60 -1.71
N HIS A 176 0.82 -4.43 -2.49
CA HIS A 176 0.48 -4.65 -3.89
C HIS A 176 0.68 -6.12 -4.23
N GLN A 177 -0.34 -6.71 -4.87
CA GLN A 177 -0.38 -8.15 -5.11
C GLN A 177 0.08 -8.89 -3.87
N ASN A 178 1.02 -9.82 -3.98
CA ASN A 178 1.43 -10.69 -2.89
C ASN A 178 2.54 -10.12 -1.98
N SER A 179 2.98 -8.90 -2.28
CA SER A 179 4.11 -8.26 -1.64
C SER A 179 3.71 -7.03 -0.82
N CYS A 180 4.60 -6.71 0.11
CA CYS A 180 4.59 -5.54 0.95
C CYS A 180 5.81 -4.70 0.61
N TYR A 181 5.59 -3.44 0.27
CA TYR A 181 6.66 -2.51 -0.10
C TYR A 181 6.81 -1.43 0.96
N LEU A 182 8.05 -1.00 1.21
CA LEU A 182 8.37 0.12 2.09
C LEU A 182 9.29 1.07 1.35
N ILE A 183 8.82 2.29 1.13
CA ILE A 183 9.55 3.34 0.42
C ILE A 183 10.25 4.21 1.48
N LEU A 184 11.58 4.18 1.48
CA LEU A 184 12.41 4.90 2.45
C LEU A 184 13.13 6.05 1.74
N GLN A 185 12.91 7.28 2.21
CA GLN A 185 13.53 8.51 1.68
C GLN A 185 14.90 8.79 2.33
N GLU A 186 15.63 7.74 2.68
CA GLU A 186 16.95 7.85 3.31
C GLU A 186 18.05 7.76 2.25
N LYS A 187 18.92 8.77 2.19
CA LYS A 187 20.06 8.75 1.27
C LYS A 187 21.09 7.71 1.71
N LYS A 188 21.18 6.60 0.99
CA LYS A 188 22.13 5.50 1.25
C LYS A 188 22.79 5.06 -0.04
N THR A 189 23.98 4.49 0.08
CA THR A 189 24.58 3.68 -0.99
C THR A 189 23.79 2.39 -1.15
N TRP A 190 23.88 1.73 -2.31
CA TRP A 190 23.07 0.56 -2.62
C TRP A 190 23.23 -0.55 -1.57
N LEU A 191 24.47 -0.86 -1.17
CA LEU A 191 24.78 -1.86 -0.14
C LEU A 191 24.19 -1.51 1.24
N LYS A 192 24.20 -0.22 1.61
CA LYS A 192 23.64 0.23 2.89
C LYS A 192 22.12 0.20 2.85
N ALA A 193 21.50 0.58 1.74
CA ALA A 193 20.07 0.45 1.51
C ALA A 193 19.62 -1.02 1.65
N GLN A 194 20.38 -1.92 1.04
CA GLN A 194 20.15 -3.37 1.15
C GLN A 194 20.17 -3.87 2.60
N SER A 195 21.19 -3.49 3.36
CA SER A 195 21.27 -3.84 4.79
C SER A 195 20.05 -3.35 5.57
N VAL A 196 19.56 -2.14 5.27
CA VAL A 196 18.36 -1.59 5.95
C VAL A 196 17.11 -2.39 5.62
N CYS A 197 16.95 -2.86 4.39
CA CYS A 197 15.84 -3.75 4.04
C CYS A 197 15.95 -5.09 4.78
N ARG A 198 17.15 -5.69 4.81
CA ARG A 198 17.41 -6.96 5.51
C ARG A 198 17.15 -6.89 7.01
N ASP A 199 17.51 -5.78 7.65
CA ASP A 199 17.22 -5.51 9.06
C ASP A 199 15.70 -5.45 9.35
N LYS A 200 14.86 -5.28 8.32
CA LYS A 200 13.38 -5.27 8.41
C LYS A 200 12.73 -6.56 7.91
N GLU A 201 13.52 -7.63 7.81
CA GLU A 201 13.11 -8.92 7.26
C GLU A 201 12.56 -8.78 5.83
N ALA A 202 13.24 -7.98 5.02
CA ALA A 202 12.91 -7.64 3.64
C ALA A 202 14.18 -7.65 2.76
N GLU A 203 14.03 -7.41 1.47
CA GLU A 203 15.13 -7.20 0.53
C GLU A 203 14.87 -5.92 -0.29
N LEU A 204 15.87 -5.40 -1.02
CA LEU A 204 15.60 -4.38 -2.03
C LEU A 204 14.63 -4.94 -3.08
N ALA A 205 13.65 -4.13 -3.47
CA ALA A 205 12.53 -4.58 -4.28
C ALA A 205 12.96 -5.15 -5.63
N SER A 206 12.39 -6.31 -5.96
CA SER A 206 12.36 -6.85 -7.31
C SER A 206 11.17 -6.29 -8.08
N ILE A 207 11.21 -6.32 -9.42
CA ILE A 207 10.11 -5.87 -10.26
C ILE A 207 9.93 -6.88 -11.40
N SER A 208 8.85 -7.67 -11.34
CA SER A 208 8.51 -8.73 -12.29
C SER A 208 7.56 -8.26 -13.41
N SER A 209 6.92 -7.10 -13.26
CA SER A 209 5.92 -6.63 -14.22
C SER A 209 5.83 -5.12 -14.39
N LYS A 210 5.27 -4.70 -15.53
CA LYS A 210 4.96 -3.29 -15.81
C LYS A 210 3.99 -2.69 -14.78
N LEU A 211 3.00 -3.46 -14.32
CA LEU A 211 2.00 -2.99 -13.35
C LEU A 211 2.62 -2.78 -11.97
N GLU A 212 3.52 -3.66 -11.57
CA GLU A 212 4.30 -3.51 -10.35
C GLU A 212 5.24 -2.29 -10.43
N ASN A 213 5.96 -2.10 -11.54
CA ASN A 213 6.80 -0.91 -11.75
C ASN A 213 6.00 0.38 -11.59
N GLN A 214 4.83 0.45 -12.23
CA GLN A 214 3.92 1.58 -12.11
C GLN A 214 3.38 1.76 -10.69
N PHE A 215 3.08 0.66 -9.99
CA PHE A 215 2.68 0.71 -8.59
C PHE A 215 3.80 1.31 -7.74
N ILE A 216 5.00 0.76 -7.77
CA ILE A 216 6.14 1.24 -6.96
C ILE A 216 6.43 2.70 -7.29
N TRP A 217 6.48 3.06 -8.58
CA TRP A 217 6.67 4.45 -9.02
C TRP A 217 5.60 5.39 -8.46
N SER A 218 4.33 4.99 -8.43
CA SER A 218 3.25 5.80 -7.84
C SER A 218 3.39 6.04 -6.33
N GLN A 219 4.13 5.17 -5.63
CA GLN A 219 4.42 5.30 -4.20
C GLN A 219 5.67 6.15 -3.94
N VAL A 220 6.55 6.26 -4.94
CA VAL A 220 7.79 7.00 -4.84
C VAL A 220 7.53 8.52 -4.87
N PRO A 221 8.04 9.28 -3.88
CA PRO A 221 7.95 10.72 -3.90
C PRO A 221 8.71 11.36 -5.09
N TYR A 222 7.95 11.98 -6.01
CA TYR A 222 8.45 12.86 -7.07
C TYR A 222 8.95 14.23 -6.51
N GLY A 223 10.00 14.78 -7.13
CA GLY A 223 10.62 16.07 -6.79
C GLY A 223 9.70 17.29 -6.97
N CYS A 224 9.54 18.04 -5.88
CA CYS A 224 9.10 19.44 -5.72
C CYS A 224 7.81 20.00 -6.37
N GLU A 225 6.65 19.64 -5.79
CA GLU A 225 5.33 20.25 -6.06
C GLU A 225 4.56 20.55 -4.76
N ASP A 226 3.52 21.38 -4.88
CA ASP A 226 2.49 21.51 -3.83
C ASP A 226 1.44 20.42 -4.01
N ARG A 227 1.33 19.54 -3.02
CA ARG A 227 0.33 18.47 -2.93
C ARG A 227 -0.99 18.94 -2.32
N ASN A 228 -1.11 20.21 -1.93
CA ASN A 228 -2.34 20.77 -1.38
C ASN A 228 -2.68 22.13 -2.01
N SER A 229 -3.94 22.33 -2.40
CA SER A 229 -4.41 23.55 -3.08
C SER A 229 -4.37 24.80 -2.19
N SER A 230 -4.34 24.63 -0.86
CA SER A 230 -4.23 25.73 0.10
C SER A 230 -2.79 26.23 0.27
N CYS A 231 -1.79 25.59 -0.34
CA CYS A 231 -0.37 25.91 -0.15
C CYS A 231 0.00 27.34 -0.57
N ALA A 232 -0.57 27.86 -1.64
CA ALA A 232 -0.32 29.23 -2.08
C ALA A 232 -0.82 30.25 -1.05
N VAL A 233 -2.01 30.01 -0.50
CA VAL A 233 -2.60 30.87 0.54
C VAL A 233 -1.80 30.75 1.83
N LEU A 234 -1.45 29.53 2.22
CA LEU A 234 -0.72 29.26 3.46
C LEU A 234 0.70 29.82 3.45
N ALA A 235 1.36 29.85 2.28
CA ALA A 235 2.64 30.51 2.09
C ALA A 235 2.53 32.04 2.23
N GLN A 236 1.46 32.64 1.70
CA GLN A 236 1.20 34.08 1.79
C GLN A 236 0.83 34.53 3.21
N THR A 237 0.20 33.67 4.01
CA THR A 237 -0.21 33.98 5.40
C THR A 237 0.87 33.65 6.44
N GLY A 238 2.11 33.34 6.02
CA GLY A 238 3.22 33.07 6.94
C GLY A 238 3.25 31.65 7.54
N GLY A 239 2.44 30.71 7.01
CA GLY A 239 2.33 29.34 7.54
C GLY A 239 3.49 28.40 7.16
N CYS A 240 4.34 28.77 6.20
CA CYS A 240 5.50 27.95 5.78
C CYS A 240 6.47 27.64 6.93
N PRO A 241 6.92 28.63 7.74
CA PRO A 241 7.76 28.37 8.91
C PRO A 241 6.98 27.90 10.14
N GLU A 242 5.70 28.27 10.29
CA GLU A 242 4.89 27.94 11.48
C GLU A 242 4.45 26.46 11.53
N ASN A 243 4.28 25.81 10.38
CA ASN A 243 3.90 24.38 10.30
C ASN A 243 4.74 23.62 9.26
N ALA A 244 6.07 23.70 9.44
CA ALA A 244 7.08 23.12 8.55
C ALA A 244 6.87 21.62 8.24
N THR A 245 6.34 20.83 9.18
CA THR A 245 6.12 19.38 9.00
C THR A 245 5.05 19.09 7.93
N TYR A 246 3.97 19.89 7.90
CA TYR A 246 2.93 19.76 6.89
C TYR A 246 3.35 20.41 5.56
N THR A 247 3.97 21.58 5.61
CA THR A 247 4.32 22.39 4.42
C THR A 247 5.53 21.86 3.65
N ASN A 248 6.49 21.20 4.30
CA ASN A 248 7.61 20.57 3.60
C ASN A 248 7.23 19.28 2.87
N VAL A 249 6.12 18.64 3.23
CA VAL A 249 5.61 17.46 2.53
C VAL A 249 4.63 17.87 1.43
N ASN A 250 3.77 18.85 1.71
CA ASN A 250 2.63 19.18 0.87
C ASN A 250 2.70 20.54 0.16
N CYS A 251 3.60 21.45 0.52
CA CYS A 251 3.61 22.84 0.03
C CYS A 251 5.00 23.31 -0.43
N ARG A 252 5.80 22.40 -0.98
CA ARG A 252 7.22 22.64 -1.30
C ARG A 252 7.43 23.72 -2.35
N LYS A 253 6.52 23.84 -3.32
CA LYS A 253 6.59 24.83 -4.39
C LYS A 253 6.20 26.22 -3.90
N SER A 254 5.06 26.35 -3.21
CA SER A 254 4.58 27.62 -2.67
C SER A 254 5.49 28.19 -1.56
N CYS A 255 6.18 27.33 -0.81
CA CYS A 255 7.16 27.76 0.19
C CYS A 255 8.57 28.03 -0.38
N GLY A 256 8.74 28.02 -1.71
CA GLY A 256 10.00 28.42 -2.38
C GLY A 256 11.14 27.39 -2.27
N LEU A 257 10.82 26.12 -2.06
CA LEU A 257 11.81 25.07 -1.78
C LEU A 257 12.31 24.34 -3.05
N CYS A 258 12.00 24.84 -4.27
CA CYS A 258 12.14 24.09 -5.53
C CYS A 258 13.17 24.57 -6.57
N ASP A 259 13.87 25.70 -6.43
CA ASP A 259 14.63 26.33 -7.54
C ASP A 259 16.16 26.11 -7.55
N SER A 260 16.71 24.88 -7.62
CA SER A 260 18.18 24.73 -7.81
C SER A 260 18.70 23.45 -8.52
N ALA A 261 18.00 22.90 -9.52
CA ALA A 261 18.46 21.67 -10.19
C ALA A 261 18.59 21.67 -11.74
N CYS A 262 18.13 22.70 -12.47
CA CYS A 262 18.36 22.81 -13.92
C CYS A 262 18.39 24.29 -14.32
N ALA A 263 19.59 24.88 -14.31
CA ALA A 263 19.87 26.28 -14.63
C ALA A 263 21.31 26.45 -15.18
N ASN A 264 21.55 27.54 -15.92
CA ASN A 264 22.91 27.95 -16.29
C ASN A 264 23.50 28.83 -15.17
N LEU A 265 24.70 28.52 -14.70
CA LEU A 265 25.42 29.28 -13.66
C LEU A 265 26.17 30.50 -14.22
N TYR A 266 26.46 30.51 -15.53
CA TYR A 266 27.11 31.62 -16.23
C TYR A 266 26.12 32.35 -17.17
N ALA A 267 26.30 33.67 -17.29
CA ALA A 267 25.40 34.52 -18.08
C ALA A 267 25.46 34.21 -19.59
N THR A 268 24.28 34.23 -20.21
CA THR A 268 24.04 34.18 -21.66
C THR A 268 24.74 35.35 -22.35
N PRO A 269 25.74 35.12 -23.22
CA PRO A 269 25.61 34.23 -24.38
C PRO A 269 26.63 33.07 -24.44
N SER A 270 27.43 32.84 -23.39
CA SER A 270 28.54 31.87 -23.48
C SER A 270 28.06 30.42 -23.47
N CYS A 271 27.07 30.07 -22.62
CA CYS A 271 26.54 28.71 -22.53
C CYS A 271 25.81 28.26 -23.82
N ASP A 272 25.00 29.13 -24.43
CA ASP A 272 24.30 28.82 -25.69
C ASP A 272 25.27 28.66 -26.86
N TYR A 273 26.32 29.48 -26.89
CA TYR A 273 27.35 29.40 -27.92
C TYR A 273 28.14 28.08 -27.83
N TRP A 274 28.62 27.72 -26.64
CA TRP A 274 29.35 26.46 -26.44
C TRP A 274 28.48 25.24 -26.73
N ALA A 275 27.20 25.28 -26.35
CA ALA A 275 26.25 24.25 -26.74
C ALA A 275 26.09 24.13 -28.27
N SER A 276 25.99 25.26 -28.98
CA SER A 276 25.79 25.28 -30.44
C SER A 276 26.98 24.73 -31.25
N ILE A 277 28.20 24.77 -30.71
CA ILE A 277 29.40 24.21 -31.36
C ILE A 277 29.73 22.77 -30.90
N GLY A 278 28.84 22.18 -30.10
CA GLY A 278 28.90 20.79 -29.66
C GLY A 278 29.74 20.53 -28.41
N GLU A 279 29.98 21.53 -27.55
CA GLU A 279 30.72 21.31 -26.29
C GLU A 279 29.96 20.42 -25.31
N CYS A 280 28.63 20.30 -25.44
CA CYS A 280 27.84 19.38 -24.61
C CYS A 280 28.27 17.92 -24.76
N THR A 281 28.83 17.53 -25.92
CA THR A 281 29.37 16.18 -26.16
C THR A 281 30.89 16.12 -26.10
N LYS A 282 31.58 17.20 -26.46
CA LYS A 282 33.06 17.26 -26.45
C LYS A 282 33.65 17.55 -25.06
N ASN A 283 32.91 18.26 -24.21
CA ASN A 283 33.33 18.66 -22.87
C ASN A 283 32.19 18.56 -21.83
N PRO A 284 31.59 17.37 -21.66
CA PRO A 284 30.40 17.17 -20.84
C PRO A 284 30.64 17.48 -19.35
N PHE A 285 31.82 17.15 -18.82
CA PHE A 285 32.14 17.35 -17.41
C PHE A 285 32.17 18.83 -16.98
N TRP A 286 32.50 19.75 -17.89
CA TRP A 286 32.45 21.19 -17.63
C TRP A 286 31.07 21.78 -17.94
N MET A 287 30.43 21.30 -19.02
CA MET A 287 29.17 21.86 -19.50
C MET A 287 27.97 21.49 -18.62
N TRP A 288 27.87 20.26 -18.10
CA TRP A 288 26.71 19.82 -17.30
C TRP A 288 26.54 20.52 -15.96
N PRO A 289 27.60 20.79 -15.15
CA PRO A 289 27.44 21.49 -13.88
C PRO A 289 27.21 23.00 -14.02
N ASN A 290 27.55 23.60 -15.17
CA ASN A 290 27.65 25.06 -15.33
C ASN A 290 26.69 25.64 -16.37
N CYS A 291 26.29 24.86 -17.38
CA CYS A 291 25.47 25.27 -18.52
C CYS A 291 24.38 24.23 -18.84
N ALA A 292 23.85 23.56 -17.81
CA ALA A 292 22.92 22.44 -17.92
C ALA A 292 21.71 22.74 -18.81
N LEU A 293 21.12 23.94 -18.67
CA LEU A 293 19.92 24.34 -19.40
C LEU A 293 20.19 24.50 -20.91
N SER A 294 21.34 25.07 -21.28
CA SER A 294 21.73 25.21 -22.70
C SER A 294 22.13 23.90 -23.37
N CYS A 295 22.58 22.90 -22.60
CA CYS A 295 22.83 21.54 -23.10
C CYS A 295 21.57 20.66 -23.16
N GLY A 296 20.41 21.25 -22.86
CA GLY A 296 19.13 20.55 -22.93
C GLY A 296 18.80 19.73 -21.69
N CYS A 297 19.29 20.11 -20.49
CA CYS A 297 18.73 19.53 -19.27
C CYS A 297 17.22 19.76 -19.25
N ASP A 298 16.48 18.67 -19.12
CA ASP A 298 15.13 18.71 -18.59
C ASP A 298 15.24 18.46 -17.07
N ARG A 299 14.27 18.92 -16.27
CA ARG A 299 14.32 18.99 -14.79
C ARG A 299 14.42 17.64 -14.04
N ALA A 300 14.93 16.57 -14.65
CA ALA A 300 15.29 15.32 -14.01
C ALA A 300 16.56 15.52 -13.17
N THR A 301 16.38 15.93 -11.92
CA THR A 301 17.33 15.65 -10.86
C THR A 301 17.72 14.17 -10.91
N ASN A 302 18.97 13.84 -10.60
CA ASN A 302 19.43 12.46 -10.40
C ASN A 302 18.83 11.83 -9.10
N GLU A 303 17.54 12.11 -8.89
CA GLU A 303 16.67 11.70 -7.79
C GLU A 303 15.97 10.42 -8.17
N GLY A 304 16.44 9.35 -7.57
CA GLY A 304 15.97 8.00 -7.81
C GLY A 304 16.02 7.18 -6.54
N TYR A 305 15.34 6.04 -6.59
CA TYR A 305 15.24 5.12 -5.47
C TYR A 305 15.93 3.83 -5.86
N TRP A 306 16.85 3.35 -5.03
CA TRP A 306 17.50 2.05 -5.28
C TRP A 306 16.45 0.94 -5.31
N ILE A 307 16.59 0.08 -6.31
CA ILE A 307 15.90 -1.20 -6.44
C ILE A 307 16.92 -2.34 -6.38
N GLY A 308 16.46 -3.59 -6.33
CA GLY A 308 17.33 -4.74 -6.13
C GLY A 308 18.17 -5.15 -7.35
N PHE A 309 17.94 -4.54 -8.52
CA PHE A 309 18.59 -4.94 -9.76
C PHE A 309 20.06 -4.50 -9.79
N ASN A 310 20.96 -5.41 -10.14
CA ASN A 310 22.41 -5.18 -10.09
C ASN A 310 23.17 -6.23 -10.93
N ASP A 311 24.35 -5.92 -11.44
CA ASP A 311 25.23 -6.86 -12.18
C ASP A 311 26.61 -7.02 -11.49
N ARG A 312 26.70 -6.68 -10.19
CA ARG A 312 27.91 -6.69 -9.34
C ARG A 312 28.71 -8.00 -9.34
N GLY A 313 28.06 -9.12 -9.66
CA GLY A 313 28.71 -10.43 -9.76
C GLY A 313 29.42 -10.64 -11.10
N THR A 314 28.67 -10.42 -12.18
CA THR A 314 29.13 -10.60 -13.56
C THR A 314 28.67 -9.40 -14.36
N SER A 315 29.61 -8.57 -14.81
CA SER A 315 29.29 -7.36 -15.57
C SER A 315 28.41 -7.67 -16.79
N MET A 316 27.44 -6.80 -17.04
CA MET A 316 26.40 -6.90 -18.07
C MET A 316 25.43 -8.08 -17.88
N ASN A 317 25.46 -8.77 -16.74
CA ASN A 317 24.52 -9.82 -16.38
C ASN A 317 23.77 -9.42 -15.11
N PHE A 318 22.74 -8.59 -15.30
CA PHE A 318 21.92 -8.08 -14.21
C PHE A 318 21.05 -9.18 -13.60
N VAL A 319 20.97 -9.17 -12.28
CA VAL A 319 20.21 -10.09 -11.43
C VAL A 319 19.52 -9.31 -10.31
N TRP A 320 18.42 -9.83 -9.79
CA TRP A 320 17.78 -9.28 -8.60
C TRP A 320 18.51 -9.73 -7.32
N SER A 321 18.60 -8.84 -6.34
CA SER A 321 19.26 -9.10 -5.06
C SER A 321 18.58 -10.15 -4.18
N ASP A 322 17.29 -10.38 -4.39
CA ASP A 322 16.47 -11.39 -3.73
C ASP A 322 16.49 -12.76 -4.44
N LEU A 323 17.21 -12.85 -5.56
CA LEU A 323 17.32 -14.02 -6.44
C LEU A 323 16.05 -14.35 -7.24
N SER A 324 15.09 -13.43 -7.31
CA SER A 324 13.97 -13.52 -8.24
C SER A 324 14.47 -13.50 -9.69
N PRO A 325 13.79 -14.20 -10.62
CA PRO A 325 14.20 -14.21 -12.03
C PRO A 325 13.96 -12.86 -12.69
N VAL A 326 14.73 -12.60 -13.75
CA VAL A 326 14.63 -11.36 -14.52
C VAL A 326 13.63 -11.54 -15.66
N THR A 327 12.37 -11.22 -15.38
CA THR A 327 11.25 -11.34 -16.36
C THR A 327 10.84 -9.99 -16.95
N TYR A 328 11.24 -8.88 -16.34
CA TYR A 328 10.88 -7.53 -16.75
C TYR A 328 12.05 -6.55 -16.56
N ALA A 329 12.19 -5.59 -17.48
CA ALA A 329 13.15 -4.50 -17.38
C ALA A 329 12.59 -3.20 -18.00
N TYR A 330 12.82 -2.06 -17.36
CA TYR A 330 12.30 -0.76 -17.80
C TYR A 330 13.38 0.33 -17.84
N TRP A 331 14.43 0.04 -18.60
CA TRP A 331 15.56 0.94 -18.82
C TRP A 331 15.18 2.27 -19.47
N MET A 332 15.86 3.34 -19.05
CA MET A 332 15.83 4.62 -19.74
C MET A 332 16.54 4.52 -21.11
N ARG A 333 16.25 5.45 -22.01
CA ARG A 333 16.89 5.48 -23.33
C ARG A 333 18.41 5.64 -23.18
N GLN A 334 19.16 4.72 -23.81
CA GLN A 334 20.62 4.59 -23.77
C GLN A 334 21.17 3.82 -22.55
N GLU A 335 20.31 3.39 -21.62
CA GLU A 335 20.69 2.53 -20.50
C GLU A 335 20.46 1.04 -20.78
N PRO A 336 21.17 0.11 -20.11
CA PRO A 336 22.32 0.40 -19.25
C PRO A 336 23.57 0.75 -20.06
N ASP A 337 24.28 1.82 -19.68
CA ASP A 337 25.39 2.37 -20.47
C ASP A 337 26.78 2.06 -19.90
N ASN A 338 26.85 1.61 -18.64
CA ASN A 338 28.07 1.25 -17.89
C ASN A 338 29.23 2.21 -18.20
N VAL A 339 29.04 3.51 -17.88
CA VAL A 339 29.91 4.60 -18.33
C VAL A 339 31.39 4.26 -18.13
N GLN A 340 32.18 4.34 -19.23
CA GLN A 340 33.61 4.02 -19.24
C GLN A 340 34.37 4.61 -18.03
N GLY A 341 34.81 3.73 -17.12
CA GLY A 341 35.65 4.07 -15.97
C GLY A 341 34.93 4.18 -14.63
N LYS A 342 33.59 4.08 -14.61
CA LYS A 342 32.79 3.88 -13.40
C LYS A 342 32.19 2.47 -13.44
N ARG A 343 32.20 1.77 -12.31
CA ARG A 343 31.54 0.47 -12.17
C ARG A 343 30.10 0.74 -11.76
N GLU A 344 29.24 0.96 -12.73
CA GLU A 344 27.83 1.29 -12.51
C GLU A 344 27.04 -0.01 -12.35
N ASP A 345 27.31 -0.70 -11.26
CA ASP A 345 26.84 -2.07 -11.12
C ASP A 345 25.45 -2.18 -10.43
N CYS A 346 24.83 -1.05 -10.11
CA CYS A 346 23.63 -0.96 -9.28
C CYS A 346 22.54 -0.11 -9.93
N VAL A 347 21.27 -0.51 -9.83
CA VAL A 347 20.20 0.14 -10.58
C VAL A 347 19.29 0.98 -9.68
N LEU A 348 18.99 2.20 -10.10
CA LEU A 348 17.96 3.04 -9.49
C LEU A 348 16.74 3.20 -10.40
N MET A 349 15.57 3.39 -9.79
CA MET A 349 14.37 3.85 -10.47
C MET A 349 14.26 5.37 -10.33
N HIS A 350 14.21 6.09 -11.44
CA HIS A 350 14.07 7.54 -11.44
C HIS A 350 12.70 7.93 -10.89
N SER A 351 12.68 8.84 -9.91
CA SER A 351 11.43 9.34 -9.35
C SER A 351 10.58 10.07 -10.38
N ALA A 352 11.22 10.63 -11.41
CA ALA A 352 10.57 11.43 -12.42
C ALA A 352 9.78 10.63 -13.46
N THR A 353 10.36 9.53 -13.93
CA THR A 353 9.84 8.75 -15.07
C THR A 353 9.44 7.32 -14.69
N GLY A 354 9.93 6.81 -13.56
CA GLY A 354 9.80 5.40 -13.19
C GLY A 354 10.68 4.47 -14.04
N GLU A 355 11.49 5.01 -14.95
CA GLU A 355 12.48 4.27 -15.74
C GLU A 355 13.74 4.03 -14.92
N TRP A 356 14.57 3.09 -15.37
CA TRP A 356 15.74 2.61 -14.65
C TRP A 356 17.04 3.08 -15.30
N SER A 357 18.06 3.37 -14.50
CA SER A 357 19.45 3.57 -14.93
C SER A 357 20.38 2.77 -14.02
N ASP A 358 21.46 2.24 -14.60
CA ASP A 358 22.58 1.71 -13.83
C ASP A 358 23.48 2.86 -13.38
N GLU A 359 23.94 2.78 -12.14
CA GLU A 359 24.59 3.86 -11.43
C GLU A 359 25.67 3.30 -10.49
N ASP A 360 26.61 4.17 -10.11
CA ASP A 360 27.65 3.84 -9.15
C ASP A 360 27.03 3.46 -7.80
N CYS A 361 27.20 2.20 -7.39
CA CYS A 361 26.70 1.65 -6.13
C CYS A 361 27.08 2.46 -4.89
N GLU A 362 28.21 3.18 -4.93
CA GLU A 362 28.72 4.00 -3.82
C GLU A 362 28.09 5.40 -3.78
N ARG A 363 27.30 5.77 -4.80
CA ARG A 363 26.54 7.02 -4.79
C ARG A 363 25.36 6.91 -3.82
N PRO A 364 25.09 7.93 -2.98
CA PRO A 364 23.83 8.00 -2.26
C PRO A 364 22.67 8.37 -3.19
N SER A 365 21.60 7.57 -3.20
CA SER A 365 20.35 7.87 -3.91
C SER A 365 19.42 8.79 -3.09
N SER A 366 18.25 9.14 -3.63
CA SER A 366 17.20 9.86 -2.88
C SER A 366 16.45 8.98 -1.89
N GLY A 367 16.53 7.67 -2.08
CA GLY A 367 15.88 6.68 -1.25
C GLY A 367 16.03 5.28 -1.80
N PHE A 368 15.25 4.35 -1.31
CA PHE A 368 15.24 2.96 -1.76
C PHE A 368 13.92 2.30 -1.43
N VAL A 369 13.61 1.24 -2.15
CA VAL A 369 12.38 0.47 -1.99
C VAL A 369 12.73 -0.89 -1.42
N CYS A 370 12.17 -1.21 -0.26
CA CYS A 370 12.23 -2.56 0.29
C CYS A 370 10.97 -3.33 -0.07
N GLU A 371 11.11 -4.64 -0.26
CA GLU A 371 10.03 -5.58 -0.54
C GLU A 371 10.13 -6.79 0.39
N LYS A 372 8.98 -7.28 0.83
CA LYS A 372 8.85 -8.60 1.43
C LYS A 372 7.48 -9.20 1.14
N PRO A 373 7.34 -10.54 1.18
CA PRO A 373 6.04 -11.16 1.03
C PRO A 373 5.08 -10.76 2.16
N LYS A 374 3.79 -10.76 1.84
CA LYS A 374 2.73 -10.65 2.85
C LYS A 374 2.80 -11.80 3.85
N SER A 375 2.36 -11.54 5.07
CA SER A 375 2.36 -12.55 6.14
C SER A 375 1.15 -12.41 7.08
N PHE A 376 0.88 -13.46 7.84
CA PHE A 376 -0.14 -13.47 8.88
C PHE A 376 0.36 -12.80 10.15
N MET A 377 -0.17 -11.62 10.49
CA MET A 377 0.25 -10.82 11.65
C MET A 377 -0.79 -10.86 12.77
N ASP A 378 -0.33 -10.92 14.03
CA ASP A 378 -1.19 -11.03 15.23
C ASP A 378 -2.13 -9.85 15.45
N GLN A 379 -1.83 -8.68 14.87
CA GLN A 379 -2.72 -7.53 14.85
C GLN A 379 -2.55 -6.78 13.53
N ARG A 380 -3.65 -6.24 12.98
CA ARG A 380 -3.55 -5.11 12.06
C ARG A 380 -2.94 -3.97 12.88
N THR A 381 -1.66 -3.66 12.70
CA THR A 381 -0.98 -2.64 13.53
C THR A 381 -1.41 -1.20 13.24
N VAL A 382 -2.65 -0.99 12.79
CA VAL A 382 -3.40 0.26 13.01
C VAL A 382 -4.90 -0.08 13.03
N ASP A 383 -5.59 0.21 14.14
CA ASP A 383 -7.00 0.57 14.04
C ASP A 383 -7.05 1.90 13.31
N ALA A 384 -7.43 1.86 12.02
CA ALA A 384 -7.61 3.03 11.16
C ALA A 384 -8.83 3.88 11.56
N SER A 385 -9.10 4.00 12.86
CA SER A 385 -10.16 4.82 13.44
C SER A 385 -9.69 6.20 13.89
N ALA A 386 -8.38 6.50 13.97
CA ALA A 386 -7.91 7.67 14.73
C ALA A 386 -7.07 8.70 13.96
N MET A 387 -7.27 8.84 12.65
CA MET A 387 -6.74 9.98 11.87
C MET A 387 -7.79 11.07 11.61
N GLY A 388 -8.85 11.13 12.44
CA GLY A 388 -9.90 12.16 12.38
C GLY A 388 -11.20 11.77 11.66
N CYS A 389 -11.39 10.50 11.31
CA CYS A 389 -12.64 10.02 10.68
C CYS A 389 -13.74 9.78 11.71
N SER A 390 -15.01 10.02 11.34
CA SER A 390 -16.17 9.76 12.19
C SER A 390 -16.41 8.25 12.38
N PHE A 391 -17.05 7.90 13.51
CA PHE A 391 -17.38 6.53 13.90
C PHE A 391 -18.09 5.77 12.76
N GLY A 392 -17.54 4.62 12.36
CA GLY A 392 -18.06 3.78 11.26
C GLY A 392 -17.35 3.94 9.91
N SER A 393 -16.30 4.75 9.81
CA SER A 393 -15.48 4.93 8.60
C SER A 393 -14.05 4.40 8.76
N VAL A 394 -13.42 4.01 7.65
CA VAL A 394 -12.05 3.49 7.57
C VAL A 394 -11.18 4.49 6.80
N GLY A 395 -10.01 4.85 7.34
CA GLY A 395 -9.04 5.71 6.67
C GLY A 395 -8.19 4.96 5.63
N TYR A 396 -8.03 5.52 4.43
CA TYR A 396 -7.07 5.05 3.41
C TYR A 396 -6.47 6.27 2.68
N THR A 397 -5.14 6.34 2.59
CA THR A 397 -4.38 7.43 1.92
C THR A 397 -4.88 8.85 2.25
N GLY A 398 -5.15 9.15 3.52
CA GLY A 398 -5.61 10.48 3.97
C GLY A 398 -7.09 10.81 3.68
N LYS A 399 -7.91 9.85 3.26
CA LYS A 399 -9.35 10.00 3.04
C LYS A 399 -10.16 9.03 3.90
N CYS A 400 -11.38 9.41 4.29
CA CYS A 400 -12.29 8.57 5.07
C CYS A 400 -13.29 7.85 4.15
N PHE A 401 -13.44 6.54 4.32
CA PHE A 401 -14.34 5.69 3.53
C PHE A 401 -15.35 5.00 4.44
N THR A 402 -16.64 5.11 4.15
CA THR A 402 -17.69 4.41 4.88
C THR A 402 -18.16 3.20 4.08
N LYS A 403 -18.22 2.03 4.72
CA LYS A 403 -18.78 0.82 4.10
C LYS A 403 -20.30 0.91 4.11
N VAL A 404 -20.93 0.98 2.94
CA VAL A 404 -22.39 0.88 2.79
C VAL A 404 -22.75 -0.59 2.60
N THR A 405 -23.50 -1.17 3.54
CA THR A 405 -23.76 -2.62 3.59
C THR A 405 -25.04 -3.08 2.89
N PHE A 406 -25.65 -2.24 2.05
CA PHE A 406 -26.88 -2.59 1.33
C PHE A 406 -26.61 -2.60 -0.18
N ALA A 407 -26.92 -3.73 -0.82
CA ALA A 407 -26.82 -3.87 -2.28
C ALA A 407 -27.84 -2.96 -2.97
N LYS A 408 -27.37 -2.09 -3.86
CA LYS A 408 -28.21 -1.28 -4.76
C LYS A 408 -27.56 -1.20 -6.14
N THR A 409 -28.37 -0.93 -7.16
CA THR A 409 -27.89 -0.74 -8.54
C THR A 409 -27.13 0.60 -8.65
N TRP A 410 -26.18 0.69 -9.59
CA TRP A 410 -25.35 1.89 -9.83
C TRP A 410 -26.11 3.24 -9.88
N PRO A 411 -27.33 3.33 -10.47
CA PRO A 411 -28.12 4.57 -10.47
C PRO A 411 -28.64 4.98 -9.08
N ASP A 412 -28.92 4.00 -8.20
CA ASP A 412 -29.51 4.25 -6.89
C ASP A 412 -28.47 4.68 -5.84
N ALA A 413 -27.19 4.32 -6.03
CA ALA A 413 -26.09 4.72 -5.15
C ALA A 413 -25.80 6.24 -5.23
N LEU A 414 -25.96 6.83 -6.41
CA LEU A 414 -25.80 8.27 -6.64
C LEU A 414 -26.88 9.09 -5.92
N VAL A 415 -28.12 8.60 -5.85
CA VAL A 415 -29.23 9.28 -5.17
C VAL A 415 -28.98 9.38 -3.66
N VAL A 416 -28.39 8.35 -3.04
CA VAL A 416 -28.07 8.36 -1.60
C VAL A 416 -26.95 9.35 -1.29
N VAL A 417 -25.89 9.40 -2.11
CA VAL A 417 -24.80 10.36 -1.94
C VAL A 417 -25.32 11.80 -2.07
N VAL A 418 -26.16 12.06 -3.06
CA VAL A 418 -26.78 13.38 -3.26
C VAL A 418 -27.72 13.73 -2.09
N LEU A 419 -28.53 12.79 -1.60
CA LEU A 419 -29.41 13.02 -0.45
C LEU A 419 -28.64 13.31 0.84
N VAL A 420 -27.54 12.60 1.10
CA VAL A 420 -26.69 12.87 2.28
C VAL A 420 -26.05 14.26 2.18
N VAL A 421 -25.53 14.64 1.02
CA VAL A 421 -24.97 15.98 0.79
C VAL A 421 -26.04 17.06 0.97
N VAL A 422 -27.23 16.86 0.41
CA VAL A 422 -28.36 17.82 0.55
C VAL A 422 -28.79 17.94 2.01
N VAL A 423 -28.92 16.84 2.75
CA VAL A 423 -29.28 16.87 4.18
C VAL A 423 -28.22 17.60 5.00
N VAL A 424 -26.93 17.34 4.75
CA VAL A 424 -25.83 18.03 5.45
C VAL A 424 -25.87 19.54 5.15
N VAL A 425 -26.06 19.94 3.89
CA VAL A 425 -26.16 21.36 3.50
C VAL A 425 -27.36 22.03 4.17
N VAL A 426 -28.53 21.38 4.19
CA VAL A 426 -29.73 21.93 4.85
C VAL A 426 -29.52 22.08 6.35
N VAL A 427 -28.93 21.10 7.02
CA VAL A 427 -28.63 21.17 8.47
C VAL A 427 -27.66 22.31 8.76
N VAL A 428 -26.60 22.48 7.96
CA VAL A 428 -25.65 23.58 8.12
C VAL A 428 -26.34 24.93 7.93
N VAL A 429 -27.18 25.10 6.90
CA VAL A 429 -27.93 26.34 6.68
C VAL A 429 -28.87 26.65 7.84
N VAL A 430 -29.61 25.66 8.35
CA VAL A 430 -30.51 25.85 9.49
C VAL A 430 -29.74 26.26 10.74
N VAL A 431 -28.61 25.61 11.03
CA VAL A 431 -27.75 25.97 12.18
C VAL A 431 -27.23 27.39 12.05
N VAL A 432 -26.75 27.80 10.87
CA VAL A 432 -26.28 29.18 10.61
C VAL A 432 -27.40 30.19 10.83
N VAL A 433 -28.61 29.94 10.31
CA VAL A 433 -29.76 30.82 10.48
C VAL A 433 -30.14 30.96 11.96
N VAL A 434 -30.19 29.86 12.71
CA VAL A 434 -30.49 29.87 14.14
C VAL A 434 -29.45 30.68 14.92
N VAL A 435 -28.16 30.49 14.63
CA VAL A 435 -27.07 31.25 15.27
C VAL A 435 -27.19 32.75 14.98
N VAL A 436 -27.46 33.13 13.73
CA VAL A 436 -27.65 34.55 13.35
C VAL A 436 -28.85 35.15 14.09
N VAL A 437 -29.98 34.45 14.16
CA VAL A 437 -31.16 34.94 14.88
C VAL A 437 -30.86 35.12 16.38
N VAL A 438 -30.19 34.16 17.01
CA VAL A 438 -29.80 34.26 18.43
C VAL A 438 -28.87 35.46 18.65
N VAL A 439 -27.87 35.66 17.79
CA VAL A 439 -26.97 36.82 17.88
C VAL A 439 -27.73 38.13 17.75
N VAL A 440 -28.64 38.24 16.77
CA VAL A 440 -29.46 39.44 16.58
C VAL A 440 -30.34 39.71 17.81
N VAL A 441 -30.99 38.68 18.36
CA VAL A 441 -31.82 38.83 19.58
C VAL A 441 -30.97 39.28 20.76
N VAL A 442 -29.79 38.69 20.96
CA VAL A 442 -28.86 39.09 22.03
C VAL A 442 -28.42 40.54 21.85
N VAL A 443 -28.05 40.96 20.63
CA VAL A 443 -27.67 42.34 20.34
C VAL A 443 -28.84 43.31 20.62
N VAL A 444 -30.05 42.98 20.18
CA VAL A 444 -31.24 43.80 20.44
C VAL A 444 -31.52 43.91 21.94
N VAL A 445 -31.46 42.80 22.68
CA VAL A 445 -31.65 42.81 24.14
C VAL A 445 -30.57 43.66 24.83
N VAL A 446 -29.30 43.51 24.45
CA VAL A 446 -28.21 44.33 24.99
C VAL A 446 -28.42 45.81 24.69
N VAL A 447 -28.79 46.17 23.46
CA VAL A 447 -29.08 47.57 23.09
C VAL A 447 -30.25 48.13 23.89
N VAL A 448 -31.34 47.37 24.05
CA VAL A 448 -32.51 47.81 24.85
C VAL A 448 -32.14 48.00 26.32
N VAL A 449 -31.35 47.09 26.90
CA VAL A 449 -30.89 47.18 28.29
C VAL A 449 -29.95 48.37 28.49
N VAL A 450 -29.04 48.63 27.54
CA VAL A 450 -28.09 49.75 27.60
C VAL A 450 -28.79 51.10 27.40
N VAL A 451 -29.86 51.17 26.60
CA VAL A 451 -30.63 52.41 26.39
C VAL A 451 -31.61 52.67 27.55
N ALA A 452 -32.02 51.63 28.28
CA ALA A 452 -32.92 51.74 29.43
C ALA A 452 -32.20 51.98 30.77
N ALA A 453 -30.87 51.85 30.82
CA ALA A 453 -30.02 52.19 31.97
C ALA A 453 -29.43 53.60 31.79
#